data_AF-A0A4U3M4H2-F1
#
_entry.id   AF-A0A4U3M4H2-F1
#
_cell.length_a   1.000
_cell.length_b   1.000
_cell.length_c   1.000
_cell.angle_alpha   90.00
_cell.angle_beta   90.00
_cell.angle_gamma   90.00
#
_symmetry.space_group_name_H-M   'P 1'
#
loop_
_entity.id
_entity.type
_entity.pdbx_description
1 polymer ?
#
loop_
_entity_poly.entity_id
_entity_poly.type
_entity_poly.pdbx_seq_one_letter_code
_entity_poly.pdbx_strand_id
1 'polypeptide(L)'
;MTEQGAGVVRPLPGDGVVAHLNGLALVCGPGSAQVEELLDAVRETAESGGDGRALVRKVAQVLARSMSDEPPTIAVAGPTGGGVAVLVSGAASAHLFGAPDGDFVVSGQDALTWADRLVAGPVGRVELRLPGSGPSSPYSRLDGGVVAGGGAEIDYTATGHTMHRPHPIPQPSPPPQPGHPYASQPSGPQQPMIPHQPPPPAGVPPYGQPSYDPPPPYEPAPYDPPPMGGPIQPPPHPGPGPFG
;
A
#
# COMPACT_ATOMS: atom_id res chain seq x y z
N MET A 1 6.00 12.11 0.15
CA MET A 1 6.93 11.00 0.45
C MET A 1 6.25 10.12 1.48
N THR A 2 6.01 8.86 1.16
CA THR A 2 5.55 7.86 2.13
C THR A 2 6.67 7.61 3.14
N GLU A 3 6.35 7.50 4.43
CA GLU A 3 7.38 7.25 5.46
C GLU A 3 8.05 5.89 5.30
N GLN A 4 7.39 4.97 4.59
CA GLN A 4 7.97 3.73 4.09
C GLN A 4 8.62 3.99 2.72
N GLY A 5 9.94 3.85 2.64
CA GLY A 5 10.73 4.07 1.43
C GLY A 5 10.46 3.02 0.34
N ALA A 6 11.05 3.20 -0.84
CA ALA A 6 10.84 2.31 -1.99
C ALA A 6 11.35 0.85 -1.78
N GLY A 7 12.24 0.63 -0.80
CA GLY A 7 12.83 -0.68 -0.50
C GLY A 7 13.73 -1.22 -1.62
N VAL A 8 14.49 -2.28 -1.30
CA VAL A 8 15.25 -3.03 -2.31
C VAL A 8 14.37 -4.15 -2.85
N VAL A 9 14.16 -4.16 -4.17
CA VAL A 9 13.36 -5.20 -4.84
C VAL A 9 14.28 -6.25 -5.46
N ARG A 10 14.05 -7.52 -5.15
CA ARG A 10 14.75 -8.68 -5.72
C ARG A 10 13.76 -9.57 -6.45
N PRO A 11 13.83 -9.68 -7.79
CA PRO A 11 12.99 -10.60 -8.54
C PRO A 11 13.26 -12.05 -8.14
N LEU A 12 12.20 -12.84 -8.05
CA LEU A 12 12.24 -14.29 -7.88
C LEU A 12 12.24 -14.94 -9.28
N PRO A 13 12.98 -16.03 -9.51
CA PRO A 13 12.92 -16.79 -10.76
C PRO A 13 11.51 -17.32 -11.06
N GLY A 14 11.11 -17.32 -12.32
CA GLY A 14 9.86 -17.89 -12.82
C GLY A 14 9.42 -17.30 -14.16
N ASP A 15 8.31 -17.79 -14.69
CA ASP A 15 7.85 -17.52 -16.08
C ASP A 15 6.90 -16.32 -16.22
N GLY A 16 6.68 -15.56 -15.15
CA GLY A 16 5.81 -14.39 -15.14
C GLY A 16 6.53 -13.09 -15.49
N VAL A 17 5.87 -11.98 -15.13
CA VAL A 17 6.38 -10.62 -15.27
C VAL A 17 6.46 -9.96 -13.90
N VAL A 18 7.56 -9.26 -13.64
CA VAL A 18 7.77 -8.46 -12.42
C VAL A 18 8.05 -7.02 -12.85
N ALA A 19 7.26 -6.09 -12.33
CA ALA A 19 7.47 -4.65 -12.52
C ALA A 19 7.72 -3.97 -11.19
N HIS A 20 8.65 -3.02 -11.18
CA HIS A 20 8.91 -2.16 -10.04
C HIS A 20 9.11 -0.71 -10.51
N LEU A 21 8.34 0.23 -9.97
CA LEU A 21 8.46 1.65 -10.27
C LEU A 21 8.19 2.48 -9.01
N ASN A 22 9.16 3.27 -8.57
CA ASN A 22 9.02 4.18 -7.42
C ASN A 22 8.47 3.52 -6.13
N GLY A 23 8.84 2.27 -5.84
CA GLY A 23 8.35 1.52 -4.68
C GLY A 23 7.04 0.76 -4.91
N LEU A 24 6.41 0.92 -6.08
CA LEU A 24 5.24 0.16 -6.51
C LEU A 24 5.70 -1.10 -7.22
N ALA A 25 5.21 -2.26 -6.78
CA ALA A 25 5.54 -3.56 -7.36
C ALA A 25 4.31 -4.29 -7.88
N LEU A 26 4.46 -4.93 -9.04
CA LEU A 26 3.48 -5.82 -9.66
C LEU A 26 4.18 -7.12 -10.05
N VAL A 27 3.52 -8.23 -9.79
CA VAL A 27 3.87 -9.55 -10.28
C VAL A 27 2.65 -10.13 -10.98
N CYS A 28 2.82 -10.62 -12.20
CA CYS A 28 1.75 -11.17 -13.02
C CYS A 28 2.17 -12.50 -13.64
N GLY A 29 1.30 -13.51 -13.56
CA GLY A 29 1.53 -14.84 -14.11
C GLY A 29 1.53 -14.87 -15.64
N PRO A 30 2.17 -15.89 -16.24
CA PRO A 30 2.23 -16.04 -17.68
C PRO A 30 0.83 -16.16 -18.29
N GLY A 31 0.67 -15.65 -19.52
CA GLY A 31 -0.58 -15.78 -20.27
C GLY A 31 -1.74 -14.89 -19.79
N SER A 32 -1.51 -14.01 -18.81
CA SER A 32 -2.53 -13.05 -18.37
C SER A 32 -2.79 -12.01 -19.47
N ALA A 33 -4.01 -12.00 -20.03
CA ALA A 33 -4.37 -11.12 -21.15
C ALA A 33 -4.30 -9.63 -20.80
N GLN A 34 -4.38 -9.29 -19.51
CA GLN A 34 -4.37 -7.91 -19.00
C GLN A 34 -2.97 -7.39 -18.62
N VAL A 35 -1.88 -8.11 -18.91
CA VAL A 35 -0.50 -7.71 -18.51
C VAL A 35 -0.19 -6.26 -18.90
N GLU A 36 -0.45 -5.87 -20.14
CA GLU A 36 -0.13 -4.51 -20.61
C GLU A 36 -0.96 -3.44 -19.87
N GLU A 37 -2.27 -3.66 -19.66
CA GLU A 37 -3.13 -2.72 -18.92
C GLU A 37 -2.71 -2.62 -17.44
N LEU A 38 -2.25 -3.72 -16.85
CA LEU A 38 -1.73 -3.75 -15.48
C LEU A 38 -0.38 -3.01 -15.37
N LEU A 39 0.51 -3.19 -16.36
CA LEU A 39 1.79 -2.47 -16.41
C LEU A 39 1.57 -0.97 -16.58
N ASP A 40 0.62 -0.56 -17.42
CA ASP A 40 0.21 0.83 -17.58
C ASP A 40 -0.37 1.39 -16.27
N ALA A 41 -1.18 0.60 -15.55
CA ALA A 41 -1.68 1.00 -14.24
C ALA A 41 -0.54 1.29 -13.24
N VAL A 42 0.53 0.49 -13.22
CA VAL A 42 1.71 0.74 -12.38
C VAL A 42 2.42 2.01 -12.82
N ARG A 43 2.68 2.16 -14.13
CA ARG A 43 3.38 3.33 -14.70
C ARG A 43 2.65 4.63 -14.38
N GLU A 44 1.37 4.72 -14.71
CA GLU A 44 0.58 5.92 -14.47
C GLU A 44 0.50 6.28 -12.97
N THR A 45 0.43 5.27 -12.10
CA THR A 45 0.41 5.51 -10.65
C THR A 45 1.77 6.04 -10.18
N ALA A 46 2.87 5.48 -10.69
CA ALA A 46 4.22 5.95 -10.38
C ALA A 46 4.49 7.37 -10.91
N GLU A 47 4.02 7.70 -12.11
CA GLU A 47 4.17 9.02 -12.75
C GLU A 47 3.34 10.11 -12.05
N SER A 48 2.15 9.76 -11.59
CA SER A 48 1.30 10.66 -10.79
C SER A 48 1.76 10.82 -9.33
N GLY A 49 2.78 10.07 -8.90
CA GLY A 49 3.25 10.07 -7.51
C GLY A 49 2.28 9.42 -6.53
N GLY A 50 1.42 8.52 -7.02
CA GLY A 50 0.50 7.74 -6.21
C GLY A 50 1.20 6.74 -5.30
N ASP A 51 0.50 6.31 -4.25
CA ASP A 51 0.98 5.32 -3.29
C ASP A 51 0.41 3.91 -3.57
N GLY A 52 0.72 2.95 -2.70
CA GLY A 52 0.21 1.58 -2.79
C GLY A 52 -1.32 1.50 -2.80
N ARG A 53 -2.03 2.43 -2.13
CA ARG A 53 -3.51 2.45 -2.14
C ARG A 53 -4.01 2.86 -3.52
N ALA A 54 -3.40 3.86 -4.12
CA ALA A 54 -3.72 4.29 -5.47
C ALA A 54 -3.49 3.15 -6.48
N LEU A 55 -2.36 2.43 -6.34
CA LEU A 55 -2.05 1.27 -7.18
C LEU A 55 -3.09 0.16 -7.04
N VAL A 56 -3.33 -0.31 -5.81
CA VAL A 56 -4.28 -1.40 -5.53
C VAL A 56 -5.66 -1.07 -6.10
N ARG A 57 -6.13 0.18 -5.94
CA ARG A 57 -7.42 0.60 -6.49
C ARG A 57 -7.43 0.58 -8.02
N LYS A 58 -6.37 1.04 -8.68
CA LYS A 58 -6.30 1.04 -10.14
C LYS A 58 -6.25 -0.39 -10.70
N VAL A 59 -5.46 -1.26 -10.07
CA VAL A 59 -5.39 -2.69 -10.43
C VAL A 59 -6.73 -3.38 -10.23
N ALA A 60 -7.41 -3.14 -9.10
CA ALA A 60 -8.76 -3.68 -8.88
C ALA A 60 -9.76 -3.23 -9.95
N GLN A 61 -9.64 -1.99 -10.47
CA GLN A 61 -10.48 -1.52 -11.58
C GLN A 61 -10.21 -2.27 -12.88
N VAL A 62 -8.95 -2.58 -13.19
CA VAL A 62 -8.57 -3.41 -14.36
C VAL A 62 -9.15 -4.83 -14.22
N LEU A 63 -9.01 -5.44 -13.04
CA LEU A 63 -9.58 -6.76 -12.76
C LEU A 63 -11.10 -6.76 -12.85
N ALA A 64 -11.77 -5.73 -12.33
CA ALA A 64 -13.22 -5.62 -12.36
C ALA A 64 -13.79 -5.58 -13.79
N ARG A 65 -13.04 -5.06 -14.77
CA ARG A 65 -13.44 -5.05 -16.18
C ARG A 65 -13.36 -6.43 -16.84
N SER A 66 -12.61 -7.36 -16.23
CA SER A 66 -12.26 -8.67 -16.80
C SER A 66 -12.92 -9.83 -16.04
N MET A 67 -13.97 -9.58 -15.24
CA MET A 67 -14.63 -10.59 -14.38
C MET A 67 -15.35 -11.73 -15.13
N SER A 68 -15.35 -11.73 -16.47
CA SER A 68 -15.99 -12.79 -17.26
C SER A 68 -15.13 -14.04 -17.43
N ASP A 69 -13.84 -13.95 -17.11
CA ASP A 69 -12.86 -15.04 -17.26
C ASP A 69 -12.30 -15.50 -15.90
N GLU A 70 -11.52 -16.58 -15.93
CA GLU A 70 -10.70 -17.04 -14.79
C GLU A 70 -9.86 -15.87 -14.24
N PRO A 71 -9.84 -15.65 -12.90
CA PRO A 71 -9.10 -14.55 -12.32
C PRO A 71 -7.60 -14.68 -12.62
N PRO A 72 -6.96 -13.65 -13.20
CA PRO A 72 -5.54 -13.70 -13.51
C PRO A 72 -4.69 -13.81 -12.24
N THR A 73 -3.61 -14.60 -12.31
CA THR A 73 -2.69 -14.81 -11.18
C THR A 73 -1.80 -13.58 -11.02
N ILE A 74 -2.12 -12.71 -10.06
CA ILE A 74 -1.46 -11.40 -9.89
C ILE A 74 -1.25 -11.11 -8.41
N ALA A 75 -0.13 -10.47 -8.10
CA ALA A 75 0.11 -9.84 -6.80
C ALA A 75 0.70 -8.44 -6.98
N VAL A 76 0.23 -7.48 -6.19
CA VAL A 76 0.76 -6.12 -6.16
C VAL A 76 1.02 -5.68 -4.73
N ALA A 77 2.02 -4.83 -4.56
CA ALA A 77 2.32 -4.17 -3.30
C ALA A 77 2.82 -2.75 -3.53
N GLY A 78 2.55 -1.87 -2.58
CA GLY A 78 3.20 -0.57 -2.54
C GLY A 78 3.13 0.07 -1.15
N PRO A 79 4.11 0.92 -0.81
CA PRO A 79 4.11 1.66 0.43
C PRO A 79 2.96 2.67 0.46
N THR A 80 2.52 2.98 1.67
CA THR A 80 1.50 3.99 1.98
C THR A 80 2.03 4.93 3.05
N GLY A 81 1.24 5.88 3.52
CA GLY A 81 1.61 6.85 4.57
C GLY A 81 1.82 6.24 5.97
N GLY A 82 2.48 5.08 6.08
CA GLY A 82 2.77 4.40 7.34
C GLY A 82 2.54 2.88 7.32
N GLY A 83 2.57 2.23 6.15
CA GLY A 83 2.31 0.80 6.00
C GLY A 83 2.31 0.36 4.54
N VAL A 84 1.83 -0.85 4.26
CA VAL A 84 1.81 -1.41 2.89
C VAL A 84 0.39 -1.77 2.48
N ALA A 85 0.02 -1.40 1.26
CA ALA A 85 -1.18 -1.91 0.60
C ALA A 85 -0.79 -3.08 -0.31
N VAL A 86 -1.54 -4.17 -0.25
CA VAL A 86 -1.37 -5.35 -1.11
C VAL A 86 -2.70 -5.74 -1.74
N LEU A 87 -2.63 -6.32 -2.93
CA LEU A 87 -3.76 -7.02 -3.56
C LEU A 87 -3.23 -8.27 -4.25
N VAL A 88 -3.96 -9.38 -4.13
CA VAL A 88 -3.65 -10.66 -4.75
C VAL A 88 -4.89 -11.24 -5.41
N SER A 89 -4.72 -11.89 -6.56
CA SER A 89 -5.77 -12.57 -7.31
C SER A 89 -5.24 -13.87 -7.92
N GLY A 90 -6.15 -14.80 -8.23
CA GLY A 90 -5.81 -16.11 -8.77
C GLY A 90 -4.89 -16.90 -7.82
N ALA A 91 -3.86 -17.55 -8.35
CA ALA A 91 -2.97 -18.43 -7.59
C ALA A 91 -1.81 -17.69 -6.87
N ALA A 92 -1.84 -16.37 -6.83
CA ALA A 92 -0.76 -15.58 -6.25
C ALA A 92 -0.90 -15.42 -4.73
N SER A 93 0.21 -15.17 -4.05
CA SER A 93 0.24 -14.84 -2.63
C SER A 93 1.15 -13.65 -2.32
N ALA A 94 0.86 -12.98 -1.20
CA ALA A 94 1.66 -11.92 -0.62
C ALA A 94 1.92 -12.25 0.85
N HIS A 95 3.20 -12.30 1.22
CA HIS A 95 3.64 -12.54 2.58
C HIS A 95 4.28 -11.25 3.09
N LEU A 96 3.79 -10.72 4.22
CA LEU A 96 4.29 -9.50 4.83
C LEU A 96 4.93 -9.87 6.16
N PHE A 97 6.16 -9.45 6.37
CA PHE A 97 6.97 -9.81 7.52
C PHE A 97 7.37 -8.59 8.35
N GLY A 98 7.41 -8.77 9.66
CA GLY A 98 7.90 -7.77 10.61
C GLY A 98 6.96 -6.56 10.75
N ALA A 99 5.66 -6.73 10.47
CA ALA A 99 4.66 -5.74 10.84
C ALA A 99 4.41 -5.77 12.36
N PRO A 100 3.95 -4.66 12.98
CA PRO A 100 3.75 -4.58 14.43
C PRO A 100 2.76 -5.62 14.98
N ASP A 101 1.74 -5.93 14.19
CA ASP A 101 0.67 -6.88 14.54
C ASP A 101 1.02 -8.33 14.17
N GLY A 102 2.26 -8.59 13.76
CA GLY A 102 2.76 -9.90 13.36
C GLY A 102 2.85 -10.07 11.84
N ASP A 103 3.25 -11.27 11.42
CA ASP A 103 3.37 -11.60 10.01
C ASP A 103 2.00 -11.88 9.39
N PHE A 104 1.81 -11.47 8.14
CA PHE A 104 0.55 -11.63 7.42
C PHE A 104 0.76 -12.41 6.14
N VAL A 105 -0.21 -13.26 5.82
CA VAL A 105 -0.32 -13.91 4.51
C VAL A 105 -1.64 -13.49 3.89
N VAL A 106 -1.58 -13.06 2.63
CA VAL A 106 -2.74 -12.77 1.80
C VAL A 106 -2.66 -13.66 0.58
N SER A 107 -3.71 -14.44 0.32
CA SER A 107 -3.76 -15.45 -0.73
C SER A 107 -4.93 -15.16 -1.66
N GLY A 108 -4.67 -15.15 -2.97
CA GLY A 108 -5.71 -14.95 -3.98
C GLY A 108 -6.62 -16.18 -4.12
N GLN A 109 -6.13 -17.37 -3.79
CA GLN A 109 -6.88 -18.63 -3.89
C GLN A 109 -8.05 -18.70 -2.90
N ASP A 110 -7.94 -17.97 -1.79
CA ASP A 110 -8.97 -17.93 -0.75
C ASP A 110 -10.04 -16.85 -1.01
N ALA A 111 -9.99 -16.20 -2.20
CA ALA A 111 -10.89 -15.13 -2.59
C ALA A 111 -11.65 -15.45 -3.88
N LEU A 112 -12.92 -15.03 -3.93
CA LEU A 112 -13.77 -15.21 -5.11
C LEU A 112 -13.36 -14.32 -6.30
N THR A 113 -12.74 -13.17 -6.03
CA THR A 113 -12.35 -12.19 -7.07
C THR A 113 -10.90 -11.75 -6.89
N TRP A 114 -10.60 -11.21 -5.72
CA TRP A 114 -9.26 -10.89 -5.24
C TRP A 114 -9.33 -10.66 -3.73
N ALA A 115 -8.18 -10.72 -3.07
CA ALA A 115 -8.02 -10.29 -1.70
C ALA A 115 -7.12 -9.05 -1.66
N ASP A 116 -7.56 -7.99 -0.99
CA ASP A 116 -6.75 -6.82 -0.72
C ASP A 116 -6.59 -6.60 0.78
N ARG A 117 -5.45 -6.00 1.16
CA ARG A 117 -5.16 -5.69 2.56
C ARG A 117 -4.35 -4.42 2.66
N LEU A 118 -4.69 -3.60 3.65
CA LEU A 118 -3.85 -2.51 4.13
C LEU A 118 -3.27 -2.93 5.48
N VAL A 119 -1.95 -3.09 5.53
CA VAL A 119 -1.23 -3.41 6.77
C VAL A 119 -0.60 -2.13 7.30
N ALA A 120 -1.01 -1.71 8.49
CA ALA A 120 -0.49 -0.53 9.15
C ALA A 120 0.84 -0.81 9.86
N GLY A 121 1.62 0.25 10.05
CA GLY A 121 2.93 0.20 10.69
C GLY A 121 4.06 -0.17 9.73
N PRO A 122 5.32 -0.01 10.16
CA PRO A 122 6.47 -0.37 9.34
C PRO A 122 6.44 -1.87 9.06
N VAL A 123 6.39 -2.24 7.77
CA VAL A 123 6.57 -3.62 7.33
C VAL A 123 8.04 -3.79 6.93
N GLY A 124 8.73 -4.78 7.49
CA GLY A 124 10.14 -5.00 7.18
C GLY A 124 10.36 -5.56 5.78
N ARG A 125 9.55 -6.54 5.38
CA ARG A 125 9.68 -7.22 4.08
C ARG A 125 8.32 -7.64 3.52
N VAL A 126 8.20 -7.61 2.20
CA VAL A 126 7.07 -8.20 1.48
C VAL A 126 7.57 -9.16 0.42
N GLU A 127 7.01 -10.36 0.37
CA GLU A 127 7.22 -11.31 -0.73
C GLU A 127 5.94 -11.47 -1.53
N LEU A 128 6.00 -11.16 -2.82
CA LEU A 128 4.96 -11.41 -3.81
C LEU A 128 5.35 -12.67 -4.58
N ARG A 129 4.50 -13.68 -4.62
CA ARG A 129 4.81 -15.00 -5.19
C ARG A 129 3.74 -15.48 -6.14
N LEU A 130 4.17 -15.95 -7.30
CA LEU A 130 3.40 -16.82 -8.18
C LEU A 130 3.71 -18.29 -7.85
N PRO A 131 2.82 -19.22 -8.23
CA PRO A 131 3.11 -20.65 -8.16
C PRO A 131 4.41 -21.00 -8.90
N GLY A 132 5.23 -21.85 -8.29
CA GLY A 132 6.51 -22.29 -8.86
C GLY A 132 7.67 -21.30 -8.75
N SER A 133 7.47 -20.13 -8.12
CA SER A 133 8.52 -19.15 -7.90
C SER A 133 9.67 -19.68 -7.03
N GLY A 134 10.90 -19.56 -7.54
CA GLY A 134 12.11 -19.91 -6.80
C GLY A 134 12.48 -18.88 -5.71
N PRO A 135 13.52 -19.15 -4.90
CA PRO A 135 14.03 -18.15 -3.95
C PRO A 135 14.69 -16.97 -4.67
N SER A 136 14.65 -15.79 -4.04
CA SER A 136 15.37 -14.61 -4.52
C SER A 136 16.89 -14.82 -4.43
N SER A 137 17.65 -14.19 -5.33
CA SER A 137 19.11 -14.16 -5.27
C SER A 137 19.57 -12.90 -4.53
N PRO A 138 20.53 -12.97 -3.60
CA PRO A 138 21.04 -11.77 -2.92
C PRO A 138 21.73 -10.80 -3.87
N TYR A 139 22.15 -11.27 -5.06
CA TYR A 139 22.80 -10.49 -6.09
C TYR A 139 21.82 -9.90 -7.12
N SER A 140 20.55 -10.34 -7.14
CA SER A 140 19.54 -9.74 -8.02
C SER A 140 18.94 -8.51 -7.35
N ARG A 141 18.83 -7.43 -8.13
CA ARG A 141 18.21 -6.18 -7.68
C ARG A 141 17.54 -5.50 -8.87
N LEU A 142 16.31 -5.05 -8.66
CA LEU A 142 15.52 -4.29 -9.62
C LEU A 142 15.26 -2.88 -9.07
N ASP A 143 16.10 -1.92 -9.45
CA ASP A 143 15.90 -0.51 -9.06
C ASP A 143 14.71 0.15 -9.78
N GLY A 144 14.30 -0.43 -10.90
CA GLY A 144 13.02 -0.15 -11.54
C GLY A 144 12.96 -0.70 -12.96
N GLY A 145 11.76 -0.68 -13.55
CA GLY A 145 11.46 -1.25 -14.86
C GLY A 145 10.69 -2.56 -14.76
N VAL A 146 10.73 -3.34 -15.84
CA VAL A 146 9.99 -4.60 -16.00
C VAL A 146 10.96 -5.70 -16.40
N VAL A 147 10.88 -6.85 -15.75
CA VAL A 147 11.70 -8.04 -16.00
C VAL A 147 10.84 -9.30 -15.98
N ALA A 148 11.33 -10.38 -16.58
CA ALA A 148 10.74 -11.71 -16.36
C ALA A 148 10.99 -12.16 -14.91
N GLY A 149 10.00 -12.84 -14.31
CA GLY A 149 10.14 -13.38 -12.96
C GLY A 149 8.86 -14.00 -12.41
N GLY A 150 9.01 -14.89 -11.43
CA GLY A 150 7.93 -15.57 -10.73
C GLY A 150 7.41 -14.82 -9.49
N GLY A 151 8.03 -13.69 -9.12
CA GLY A 151 7.76 -13.03 -7.85
C GLY A 151 8.72 -11.88 -7.57
N ALA A 152 8.49 -11.20 -6.45
CA ALA A 152 9.38 -10.15 -5.95
C ALA A 152 9.51 -10.21 -4.42
N GLU A 153 10.73 -10.17 -3.91
CA GLU A 153 11.02 -9.82 -2.51
C GLU A 153 11.29 -8.32 -2.46
N ILE A 154 10.61 -7.62 -1.55
CA ILE A 154 10.73 -6.18 -1.31
C ILE A 154 11.21 -6.02 0.13
N ASP A 155 12.46 -5.59 0.31
CA ASP A 155 13.05 -5.31 1.61
C ASP A 155 12.98 -3.81 1.91
N TYR A 156 12.09 -3.42 2.83
CA TYR A 156 11.89 -2.03 3.24
C TYR A 156 12.88 -1.57 4.31
N THR A 157 13.64 -2.50 4.92
CA THR A 157 14.71 -2.15 5.86
C THR A 157 15.97 -1.67 5.15
N ALA A 158 16.11 -2.03 3.87
CA ALA A 158 17.18 -1.58 3.00
C ALA A 158 16.75 -0.35 2.18
N THR A 159 17.65 0.64 2.06
CA THR A 159 17.40 1.83 1.24
C THR A 159 17.40 1.50 -0.25
N GLY A 160 16.21 1.49 -0.85
CA GLY A 160 15.99 1.45 -2.29
C GLY A 160 16.38 2.73 -3.01
N HIS A 161 16.43 2.68 -4.34
CA HIS A 161 16.55 3.86 -5.19
C HIS A 161 15.22 4.14 -5.88
N THR A 162 14.80 5.41 -5.89
CA THR A 162 13.66 5.86 -6.69
C THR A 162 14.17 6.36 -8.05
N MET A 163 13.61 5.85 -9.15
CA MET A 163 14.01 6.23 -10.51
C MET A 163 13.58 7.66 -10.87
N HIS A 164 12.63 8.24 -10.13
CA HIS A 164 12.24 9.63 -10.32
C HIS A 164 13.00 10.57 -9.39
N ARG A 165 14.14 11.09 -9.87
CA ARG A 165 14.63 12.38 -9.40
C ARG A 165 13.69 13.44 -9.96
N PRO A 166 12.95 14.21 -9.15
CA PRO A 166 12.25 15.36 -9.67
C PRO A 166 13.29 16.24 -10.35
N HIS A 167 13.16 16.43 -11.67
CA HIS A 167 13.93 17.46 -12.34
C HIS A 167 13.51 18.79 -11.69
N PRO A 168 14.45 19.58 -11.14
CA PRO A 168 14.12 20.93 -10.74
C PRO A 168 13.61 21.64 -11.99
N ILE A 169 12.32 21.98 -12.01
CA ILE A 169 11.76 22.85 -13.04
C ILE A 169 12.60 24.13 -12.95
N PRO A 170 13.29 24.56 -14.02
CA PRO A 170 13.96 25.84 -14.02
C PRO A 170 12.91 26.89 -13.67
N GLN A 171 13.08 27.58 -12.53
CA GLN A 171 12.22 28.70 -12.20
C GLN A 171 12.32 29.70 -13.37
N PRO A 172 11.20 30.08 -14.01
CA PRO A 172 11.24 31.10 -15.05
C PRO A 172 11.84 32.35 -14.44
N SER A 173 12.93 32.84 -15.05
CA SER A 173 13.58 34.08 -14.63
C SER A 173 12.52 35.19 -14.59
N PRO A 174 12.49 36.03 -13.53
CA PRO A 174 11.57 37.16 -13.50
C PRO A 174 11.81 38.03 -14.75
N PRO A 175 10.75 38.48 -15.43
CA PRO A 175 10.89 39.32 -16.61
C PRO A 175 11.65 40.61 -16.24
N PRO A 176 12.51 41.14 -17.13
CA PRO A 176 13.16 42.42 -16.91
C PRO A 176 12.08 43.49 -16.70
N GLN A 177 12.08 44.11 -15.52
CA GLN A 177 11.21 45.25 -15.23
C GLN A 177 11.51 46.37 -16.23
N PRO A 178 10.50 46.87 -16.97
CA PRO A 178 10.66 48.07 -17.80
C PRO A 178 11.11 49.23 -16.91
N GLY A 179 12.21 49.88 -17.29
CA GLY A 179 12.75 51.03 -16.57
C GLY A 179 11.70 52.12 -16.40
N HIS A 180 11.38 52.44 -15.14
CA HIS A 180 10.56 53.59 -14.82
C HIS A 180 11.31 54.88 -15.23
N PRO A 181 10.74 55.74 -16.08
CA PRO A 181 11.25 57.09 -16.24
C PRO A 181 11.02 57.85 -14.93
N TYR A 182 12.04 58.58 -14.49
CA TYR A 182 11.98 59.53 -13.37
C TYR A 182 10.73 60.41 -13.50
N ALA A 183 9.76 60.19 -12.62
CA ALA A 183 8.64 61.10 -12.41
C ALA A 183 8.90 61.88 -11.12
N SER A 184 9.09 63.18 -11.29
CA SER A 184 9.27 64.22 -10.29
C SER A 184 8.25 64.08 -9.15
N GLN A 185 8.73 64.07 -7.91
CA GLN A 185 7.91 64.17 -6.69
C GLN A 185 7.14 65.51 -6.66
N PRO A 186 5.81 65.50 -6.44
CA PRO A 186 5.10 66.60 -5.83
C PRO A 186 4.95 66.35 -4.32
N SER A 187 5.18 67.41 -3.55
CA SER A 187 5.07 67.43 -2.09
C SER A 187 3.61 67.47 -1.62
N GLY A 188 3.25 66.57 -0.68
CA GLY A 188 2.12 66.67 0.27
C GLY A 188 0.79 66.00 -0.13
N PRO A 189 -0.09 65.59 0.83
CA PRO A 189 -0.10 65.86 2.26
C PRO A 189 0.04 64.61 3.17
N GLN A 190 0.20 64.90 4.45
CA GLN A 190 0.51 64.01 5.57
C GLN A 190 -0.38 62.75 5.66
N GLN A 191 0.25 61.61 5.94
CA GLN A 191 -0.44 60.40 6.36
C GLN A 191 -1.20 60.68 7.68
N PRO A 192 -2.48 60.30 7.80
CA PRO A 192 -3.13 60.27 9.10
C PRO A 192 -2.40 59.26 9.99
N MET A 193 -2.00 59.71 11.19
CA MET A 193 -1.54 58.83 12.25
C MET A 193 -2.60 57.75 12.48
N ILE A 194 -2.23 56.49 12.21
CA ILE A 194 -3.02 55.34 12.60
C ILE A 194 -2.97 55.32 14.15
N PRO A 195 -4.10 55.39 14.86
CA PRO A 195 -4.10 55.24 16.30
C PRO A 195 -3.50 53.87 16.66
N HIS A 196 -2.51 53.87 17.56
CA HIS A 196 -1.96 52.64 18.11
C HIS A 196 -3.09 51.87 18.79
N GLN A 197 -3.43 50.72 18.22
CA GLN A 197 -4.39 49.81 18.82
C GLN A 197 -3.75 49.21 20.09
N PRO A 198 -4.40 49.30 21.27
CA PRO A 198 -3.87 48.70 22.49
C PRO A 198 -3.79 47.16 22.35
N PRO A 199 -2.82 46.51 23.03
CA PRO A 199 -2.77 45.06 23.07
C PRO A 199 -4.05 44.48 23.70
N PRO A 200 -4.54 43.32 23.22
CA PRO A 200 -5.71 42.69 23.78
C PRO A 200 -5.47 42.29 25.25
N PRO A 201 -6.50 42.38 26.11
CA PRO A 201 -6.38 41.97 27.51
C PRO A 201 -6.13 40.46 27.61
N ALA A 202 -5.22 40.09 28.51
CA ALA A 202 -5.02 38.72 28.94
C ALA A 202 -6.24 38.23 29.73
N GLY A 203 -6.72 37.03 29.43
CA GLY A 203 -7.61 36.28 30.31
C GLY A 203 -8.99 35.99 29.73
N VAL A 204 -9.08 34.92 28.94
CA VAL A 204 -10.26 34.05 28.94
C VAL A 204 -9.77 32.64 29.28
N PRO A 205 -10.25 32.03 30.38
CA PRO A 205 -9.96 30.62 30.63
C PRO A 205 -10.56 29.79 29.50
N PRO A 206 -9.88 28.72 29.05
CA PRO A 206 -10.44 27.83 28.05
C PRO A 206 -11.77 27.27 28.58
N TYR A 207 -12.81 27.38 27.76
CA TYR A 207 -14.04 26.63 27.96
C TYR A 207 -13.68 25.17 28.20
N GLY A 208 -14.14 24.63 29.33
CA GLY A 208 -13.87 23.26 29.72
C GLY A 208 -14.27 22.31 28.60
N GLN A 209 -13.32 21.49 28.16
CA GLN A 209 -13.64 20.31 27.39
C GLN A 209 -14.52 19.42 28.28
N PRO A 210 -15.67 18.92 27.80
CA PRO A 210 -16.38 17.87 28.51
C PRO A 210 -15.42 16.66 28.60
N SER A 211 -15.04 16.31 29.83
CA SER A 211 -14.37 15.03 30.10
C SER A 211 -15.27 13.91 29.59
N TYR A 212 -14.87 13.29 28.49
CA TYR A 212 -15.33 11.93 28.20
C TYR A 212 -14.61 11.02 29.17
N ASP A 213 -15.34 10.54 30.17
CA ASP A 213 -14.91 9.38 30.94
C ASP A 213 -14.73 8.22 29.96
N PRO A 214 -13.55 7.58 29.88
CA PRO A 214 -13.41 6.37 29.10
C PRO A 214 -14.37 5.30 29.69
N PRO A 215 -15.04 4.50 28.84
CA PRO A 215 -15.79 3.37 29.35
C PRO A 215 -14.87 2.46 30.17
N PRO A 216 -15.37 1.83 31.25
CA PRO A 216 -14.57 0.88 32.01
C PRO A 216 -14.03 -0.21 31.08
N PRO A 217 -12.84 -0.77 31.36
CA PRO A 217 -12.33 -1.92 30.64
C PRO A 217 -13.39 -3.03 30.63
N TYR A 218 -13.66 -3.60 29.46
CA TYR A 218 -14.42 -4.83 29.37
C TYR A 218 -13.69 -5.91 30.18
N GLU A 219 -14.22 -6.27 31.35
CA GLU A 219 -13.89 -7.54 31.98
C GLU A 219 -14.44 -8.65 31.07
N PRO A 220 -13.59 -9.52 30.51
CA PRO A 220 -14.10 -10.68 29.79
C PRO A 220 -14.90 -11.54 30.79
N ALA A 221 -16.13 -11.88 30.42
CA ALA A 221 -16.92 -12.84 31.16
C ALA A 221 -16.10 -14.14 31.36
N PRO A 222 -16.19 -14.80 32.52
CA PRO A 222 -15.54 -16.08 32.73
C PRO A 222 -15.90 -17.02 31.59
N TYR A 223 -14.86 -17.49 30.89
CA TYR A 223 -15.01 -18.47 29.82
C TYR A 223 -15.48 -19.77 30.46
N ASP A 224 -16.77 -20.09 30.33
CA ASP A 224 -17.28 -21.42 30.67
C ASP A 224 -16.72 -22.39 29.62
N PRO A 225 -15.81 -23.31 29.98
CA PRO A 225 -15.33 -24.28 29.02
C PRO A 225 -16.52 -25.12 28.54
N PRO A 226 -16.62 -25.40 27.22
CA PRO A 226 -17.67 -26.29 26.72
C PRO A 226 -17.56 -27.64 27.44
N PRO A 227 -18.69 -28.29 27.78
CA PRO A 227 -18.66 -29.61 28.40
C PRO A 227 -17.87 -30.55 27.50
N MET A 228 -16.74 -31.05 28.01
CA MET A 228 -15.95 -32.11 27.41
C MET A 228 -16.90 -33.21 26.94
N GLY A 229 -16.86 -33.45 25.63
CA GLY A 229 -17.68 -34.46 24.98
C GLY A 229 -17.58 -35.79 25.71
N GLY A 230 -18.74 -36.34 26.06
CA GLY A 230 -18.85 -37.72 26.50
C GLY A 230 -18.29 -38.69 25.45
N PRO A 231 -17.97 -39.92 25.84
CA PRO A 231 -17.35 -40.90 24.95
C PRO A 231 -18.21 -41.12 23.70
N ILE A 232 -17.60 -40.90 22.54
CA ILE A 232 -18.16 -41.20 21.22
C ILE A 232 -18.47 -42.70 21.19
N GLN A 233 -19.76 -43.06 21.13
CA GLN A 233 -20.16 -44.43 20.87
C GLN A 233 -19.72 -44.82 19.45
N PRO A 234 -19.04 -45.96 19.26
CA PRO A 234 -18.72 -46.44 17.93
C PRO A 234 -20.00 -46.78 17.16
N PRO A 235 -20.02 -46.60 15.83
CA PRO A 235 -21.18 -46.94 15.01
C PRO A 235 -21.51 -48.44 15.11
N PRO A 236 -22.80 -48.82 15.12
CA PRO A 236 -23.19 -50.23 15.16
C PRO A 236 -22.75 -50.93 13.86
N HIS A 237 -22.10 -52.08 14.03
CA HIS A 237 -21.70 -52.95 12.91
C HIS A 237 -22.94 -53.41 12.12
N PRO A 238 -22.89 -53.39 10.77
CA PRO A 238 -23.93 -54.03 9.97
C PRO A 238 -23.83 -55.55 10.14
N GLY A 239 -24.93 -56.15 10.61
CA GLY A 239 -25.05 -57.60 10.77
C GLY A 239 -25.02 -58.32 9.41
N PRO A 240 -24.61 -59.61 9.39
CA PRO A 240 -24.58 -60.40 8.16
C PRO A 240 -26.01 -60.68 7.69
N GLY A 241 -26.35 -60.22 6.48
CA GLY A 241 -27.60 -60.57 5.81
C GLY A 241 -27.62 -62.07 5.47
N PRO A 242 -28.78 -62.75 5.58
CA PRO A 242 -28.89 -64.17 5.27
C PRO A 242 -28.85 -64.40 3.76
N PHE A 243 -28.05 -65.40 3.36
CA PHE A 243 -28.10 -66.00 2.04
C PHE A 243 -29.44 -66.73 1.85
N GLY A 244 -30.08 -66.48 0.70
CA GLY A 244 -31.27 -67.17 0.20
C GLY A 244 -31.56 -66.75 -1.22
#